data_AF-A0A7Y0FNY7-F1
#
_entry.id   AF-A0A7Y0FNY7-F1
#
_cell.length_a   1.000
_cell.length_b   1.000
_cell.length_c   1.000
_cell.angle_alpha   90.00
_cell.angle_beta   90.00
_cell.angle_gamma   90.00
#
_symmetry.space_group_name_H-M   'P 1'
#
loop_
_entity.id
_entity.type
_entity.pdbx_description
1 polymer ?
#
loop_
_entity_poly.entity_id
_entity_poly.type
_entity_poly.pdbx_seq_one_letter_code
_entity_poly.pdbx_strand_id
1 'polypeptide(L)'
;MTAYETLLRLAYRSPADQSRYLTPVALGAYAEFAQASAAEQSFRFERWRLGIASSLLHLLAELGDFELARRAAEVLHRALSTARSPEDIDQQIGREAKLFDQLYTNLYVNDDGEELLDLFARTLDADAPALLEAVQAEAVDIARELDFEVEDDEE
;
A
#
# COMPACT_ATOMS: atom_id res chain seq x y z
N MET A 1 4.68 -17.63 -5.56
CA MET A 1 4.16 -16.28 -5.36
C MET A 1 4.62 -15.82 -3.98
N THR A 2 5.23 -14.64 -3.86
CA THR A 2 5.67 -14.11 -2.57
C THR A 2 4.50 -13.55 -1.78
N ALA A 3 4.65 -13.31 -0.48
CA ALA A 3 3.64 -12.59 0.31
C ALA A 3 3.35 -11.20 -0.28
N TYR A 4 4.40 -10.50 -0.74
CA TYR A 4 4.28 -9.23 -1.46
C TYR A 4 3.36 -9.31 -2.70
N GLU A 5 3.63 -10.25 -3.61
CA GLU A 5 2.81 -10.39 -4.82
C GLU A 5 1.39 -10.83 -4.47
N THR A 6 1.22 -11.62 -3.42
CA THR A 6 -0.09 -12.03 -2.91
C THR A 6 -0.88 -10.80 -2.43
N LEU A 7 -0.27 -9.93 -1.62
CA LEU A 7 -0.89 -8.69 -1.14
C LEU A 7 -1.34 -7.80 -2.30
N LEU A 8 -0.47 -7.57 -3.29
CA LEU A 8 -0.80 -6.76 -4.46
C LEU A 8 -2.04 -7.30 -5.19
N ARG A 9 -2.14 -8.62 -5.37
CA ARG A 9 -3.26 -9.25 -6.07
C ARG A 9 -4.55 -9.26 -5.24
N LEU A 10 -4.43 -9.31 -3.91
CA LEU A 10 -5.56 -9.18 -3.00
C LEU A 10 -6.10 -7.74 -2.96
N ALA A 11 -5.21 -6.75 -3.02
CA ALA A 11 -5.60 -5.34 -3.11
C ALA A 11 -6.27 -5.03 -4.46
N TYR A 12 -5.56 -5.29 -5.57
CA TYR A 12 -6.01 -4.89 -6.90
C TYR A 12 -6.79 -6.02 -7.59
N ARG A 13 -8.04 -6.24 -7.16
CA ARG A 13 -8.85 -7.40 -7.57
C ARG A 13 -9.47 -7.23 -8.95
N SER A 14 -9.96 -6.04 -9.28
CA SER A 14 -10.66 -5.81 -10.54
C SER A 14 -9.71 -5.84 -11.74
N PRO A 15 -10.16 -6.24 -12.95
CA PRO A 15 -9.32 -6.21 -14.15
C PRO A 15 -8.77 -4.81 -14.46
N ALA A 16 -9.53 -3.75 -14.15
CA ALA A 16 -9.10 -2.37 -14.33
C ALA A 16 -7.96 -2.02 -13.38
N ASP A 17 -8.07 -2.39 -12.11
CA ASP A 17 -7.02 -2.16 -11.12
C ASP A 17 -5.78 -2.97 -11.43
N GLN A 18 -5.93 -4.24 -11.82
CA GLN A 18 -4.80 -5.08 -12.23
C GLN A 18 -4.03 -4.43 -13.38
N SER A 19 -4.72 -3.93 -14.41
CA SER A 19 -4.08 -3.25 -15.53
C SER A 19 -3.39 -1.94 -15.15
N ARG A 20 -3.88 -1.26 -14.10
CA ARG A 20 -3.37 0.05 -13.68
C ARG A 20 -2.22 -0.06 -12.68
N TYR A 21 -2.35 -0.94 -11.69
CA TYR A 21 -1.48 -0.97 -10.51
C TYR A 21 -0.50 -2.15 -10.51
N LEU A 22 -0.81 -3.28 -11.16
CA LEU A 22 0.12 -4.42 -11.26
C LEU A 22 1.14 -4.23 -12.38
N THR A 23 1.82 -3.08 -12.37
CA THR A 23 2.88 -2.76 -13.33
C THR A 23 4.12 -3.63 -13.07
N PRO A 24 5.02 -3.80 -14.06
CA PRO A 24 6.28 -4.53 -13.84
C PRO A 24 7.12 -3.96 -12.68
N VAL A 25 7.08 -2.64 -12.49
CA VAL A 25 7.75 -1.93 -11.40
C VAL A 25 7.13 -2.28 -10.04
N ALA A 26 5.80 -2.33 -9.96
CA ALA A 26 5.10 -2.71 -8.73
C ALA A 26 5.34 -4.18 -8.38
N LEU A 27 5.13 -5.09 -9.34
CA LEU A 27 5.34 -6.53 -9.14
C LEU A 27 6.79 -6.88 -8.80
N GLY A 28 7.74 -6.13 -9.36
CA GLY A 28 9.18 -6.35 -9.16
C GLY A 28 9.76 -5.78 -7.87
N ALA A 29 9.06 -4.89 -7.15
CA ALA A 29 9.67 -4.09 -6.07
C ALA A 29 10.37 -4.93 -4.99
N TYR A 30 9.71 -5.98 -4.47
CA TYR A 30 10.31 -6.88 -3.49
C TYR A 30 11.52 -7.65 -4.05
N ALA A 31 11.41 -8.18 -5.27
CA ALA A 31 12.49 -8.95 -5.89
C ALA A 31 13.72 -8.07 -6.20
N GLU A 32 13.48 -6.83 -6.65
CA GLU A 32 14.51 -5.82 -6.87
C GLU A 32 15.21 -5.44 -5.56
N PHE A 33 14.48 -5.33 -4.44
CA PHE A 33 15.07 -5.13 -3.12
C PHE A 33 15.94 -6.31 -2.69
N ALA A 34 15.43 -7.54 -2.81
CA ALA A 34 16.14 -8.75 -2.38
C ALA A 34 17.46 -8.97 -3.16
N GLN A 35 17.54 -8.44 -4.38
CA GLN A 35 18.73 -8.54 -5.25
C GLN A 35 19.56 -7.25 -5.26
N ALA A 36 19.14 -6.22 -4.52
CA ALA A 36 19.78 -4.92 -4.56
C ALA A 36 21.21 -4.97 -4.01
N SER A 37 22.10 -4.20 -4.63
CA SER A 37 23.38 -3.88 -4.03
C SER A 37 23.18 -2.99 -2.79
N ALA A 38 24.17 -2.97 -1.88
CA ALA A 38 24.10 -2.11 -0.68
C ALA A 38 23.88 -0.62 -1.03
N ALA A 39 24.38 -0.16 -2.18
CA ALA A 39 24.21 1.22 -2.64
C ALA A 39 22.78 1.54 -3.09
N GLU A 40 22.02 0.54 -3.55
CA GLU A 40 20.64 0.71 -4.01
C GLU A 40 19.61 0.31 -2.94
N GLN A 41 20.07 -0.36 -1.88
CA GLN A 41 19.22 -1.04 -0.92
C GLN A 41 18.19 -0.10 -0.29
N SER A 42 18.59 1.10 0.14
CA SER A 42 17.66 2.10 0.70
C SER A 42 16.55 2.46 -0.28
N PHE A 43 16.88 2.75 -1.55
CA PHE A 43 15.88 3.11 -2.53
C PHE A 43 14.93 1.97 -2.88
N ARG A 44 15.45 0.74 -3.02
CA ARG A 44 14.60 -0.43 -3.29
C ARG A 44 13.72 -0.79 -2.09
N PHE A 45 14.23 -0.57 -0.87
CA PHE A 45 13.46 -0.73 0.36
C PHE A 45 12.27 0.23 0.41
N GLU A 46 12.49 1.52 0.11
CA GLU A 46 11.39 2.49 0.03
C GLU A 46 10.37 2.10 -1.04
N ARG A 47 10.81 1.64 -2.23
CA ARG A 47 9.87 1.16 -3.27
C ARG A 47 9.04 -0.04 -2.81
N TRP A 48 9.62 -0.97 -2.07
CA TRP A 48 8.87 -2.08 -1.49
C TRP A 48 7.87 -1.58 -0.43
N ARG A 49 8.29 -0.67 0.45
CA ARG A 49 7.42 -0.03 1.46
C ARG A 49 6.23 0.67 0.80
N LEU A 50 6.46 1.43 -0.27
CA LEU A 50 5.39 2.10 -1.03
C LEU A 50 4.39 1.11 -1.63
N GLY A 51 4.84 -0.05 -2.09
CA GLY A 51 3.96 -1.08 -2.65
C GLY A 51 3.02 -1.69 -1.62
N ILE A 52 3.52 -1.92 -0.40
CA ILE A 52 2.69 -2.37 0.73
C ILE A 52 1.72 -1.25 1.13
N ALA A 53 2.24 -0.04 1.35
CA ALA A 53 1.47 1.12 1.79
C ALA A 53 0.33 1.49 0.81
N SER A 54 0.60 1.46 -0.50
CA SER A 54 -0.43 1.71 -1.52
C SER A 54 -1.49 0.61 -1.57
N SER A 55 -1.11 -0.63 -1.29
CA SER A 55 -2.05 -1.76 -1.25
C SER A 55 -3.00 -1.64 -0.07
N LEU A 56 -2.49 -1.30 1.12
CA LEU A 56 -3.29 -1.10 2.33
C LEU A 56 -4.31 0.04 2.16
N LEU A 57 -3.88 1.18 1.63
CA LEU A 57 -4.79 2.31 1.38
C LEU A 57 -5.82 2.01 0.28
N HIS A 58 -5.48 1.17 -0.70
CA HIS A 58 -6.44 0.74 -1.70
C HIS A 58 -7.47 -0.23 -1.11
N LEU A 59 -7.06 -1.22 -0.32
CA LEU A 59 -7.98 -2.10 0.42
C LEU A 59 -8.93 -1.28 1.30
N LEU A 60 -8.40 -0.31 2.03
CA LEU A 60 -9.19 0.60 2.85
C LEU A 60 -10.21 1.38 2.00
N ALA A 61 -9.78 1.92 0.86
CA ALA A 61 -10.68 2.62 -0.06
C ALA A 61 -11.82 1.73 -0.56
N GLU A 62 -11.55 0.44 -0.80
CA GLU A 62 -12.55 -0.52 -1.26
C GLU A 62 -13.54 -0.96 -0.17
N LEU A 63 -13.18 -0.89 1.12
CA LEU A 63 -14.09 -1.24 2.22
C LEU A 63 -15.19 -0.19 2.48
N GLY A 64 -14.88 1.10 2.29
CA GLY A 64 -15.79 2.19 2.68
C GLY A 64 -15.98 3.28 1.62
N ASP A 65 -15.60 3.00 0.37
CA ASP A 65 -15.53 3.98 -0.73
C ASP A 65 -14.80 5.28 -0.32
N PHE A 66 -13.71 5.13 0.43
CA PHE A 66 -12.96 6.26 0.96
C PHE A 66 -12.11 6.90 -0.15
N GLU A 67 -12.69 7.88 -0.83
CA GLU A 67 -12.03 8.67 -1.87
C GLU A 67 -10.66 9.24 -1.46
N LEU A 68 -10.51 9.65 -0.19
CA LEU A 68 -9.22 10.12 0.33
C LEU A 68 -8.17 9.01 0.37
N ALA A 69 -8.54 7.80 0.81
CA ALA A 69 -7.66 6.65 0.82
C ALA A 69 -7.28 6.23 -0.60
N ARG A 70 -8.25 6.26 -1.54
CA ARG A 70 -8.01 5.98 -2.96
C ARG A 70 -6.97 6.93 -3.56
N ARG A 71 -7.12 8.24 -3.30
CA ARG A 71 -6.15 9.26 -3.76
C ARG A 71 -4.78 9.08 -3.12
N ALA A 72 -4.73 8.79 -1.82
CA ALA A 72 -3.47 8.57 -1.13
C ALA A 72 -2.75 7.31 -1.67
N ALA A 73 -3.48 6.23 -1.94
CA ALA A 73 -2.96 5.04 -2.61
C ALA A 73 -2.38 5.37 -4.00
N GLU A 74 -3.06 6.21 -4.78
CA GLU A 74 -2.58 6.67 -6.09
C GLU A 74 -1.28 7.46 -6.01
N VAL A 75 -1.14 8.35 -5.01
CA VAL A 75 0.09 9.12 -4.78
C VAL A 75 1.26 8.18 -4.50
N LEU A 76 1.08 7.21 -3.61
CA LEU A 76 2.12 6.23 -3.26
C LEU A 76 2.49 5.36 -4.45
N HIS A 77 1.51 4.88 -5.21
CA HIS A 77 1.75 4.07 -6.40
C HIS A 77 2.50 4.85 -7.50
N ARG A 78 2.18 6.14 -7.66
CA ARG A 78 2.89 7.03 -8.59
C ARG A 78 4.33 7.23 -8.17
N ALA A 79 4.59 7.45 -6.87
CA ALA A 79 5.94 7.58 -6.34
C ALA A 79 6.73 6.29 -6.58
N LEU A 80 6.14 5.12 -6.28
CA LEU A 80 6.72 3.81 -6.55
C LEU A 80 7.13 3.63 -8.02
N SER A 81 6.33 4.16 -8.94
CA SER A 81 6.51 3.96 -10.38
C SER A 81 7.45 4.97 -11.05
N THR A 82 7.55 6.18 -10.52
CA THR A 82 8.20 7.30 -11.21
C THR A 82 9.40 7.88 -10.50
N ALA A 83 9.50 7.69 -9.17
CA ALA A 83 10.62 8.19 -8.41
C ALA A 83 11.94 7.53 -8.81
N ARG A 84 13.03 8.28 -8.72
CA ARG A 84 14.38 7.82 -9.11
C ARG A 84 15.36 7.72 -7.96
N SER A 85 14.99 8.23 -6.79
CA SER A 85 15.77 8.18 -5.57
C SER A 85 14.85 8.30 -4.34
N PRO A 86 15.35 8.02 -3.12
CA PRO A 86 14.60 8.23 -1.89
C PRO A 86 14.14 9.69 -1.72
N GLU A 87 15.00 10.66 -2.05
CA GLU A 87 14.66 12.08 -1.93
C GLU A 87 13.56 12.51 -2.91
N ASP A 88 13.47 11.85 -4.08
CA ASP A 88 12.40 12.06 -5.05
C ASP A 88 11.08 11.47 -4.54
N ILE A 89 11.11 10.33 -3.82
CA ILE A 89 9.94 9.78 -3.12
C ILE A 89 9.44 10.80 -2.09
N ASP A 90 10.33 11.28 -1.21
CA ASP A 90 9.98 12.25 -0.17
C ASP A 90 9.41 13.54 -0.78
N GLN A 91 9.99 14.02 -1.87
CA GLN A 91 9.49 15.19 -2.58
C GLN A 91 8.09 14.96 -3.15
N GLN A 92 7.84 13.79 -3.75
CA GLN A 92 6.54 13.48 -4.35
C GLN A 92 5.45 13.31 -3.29
N ILE A 93 5.74 12.61 -2.19
CA ILE A 93 4.80 12.40 -1.09
C ILE A 93 4.57 13.70 -0.31
N GLY A 94 5.64 14.44 -0.02
CA GLY A 94 5.58 15.69 0.75
C GLY A 94 4.75 16.79 0.07
N ARG A 95 4.64 16.80 -1.27
CA ARG A 95 3.71 17.69 -2.00
C ARG A 95 2.25 17.44 -1.64
N GLU A 96 1.93 16.21 -1.28
CA GLU A 96 0.60 15.74 -0.93
C GLU A 96 0.43 15.55 0.58
N ALA A 97 1.32 16.10 1.42
CA ALA A 97 1.30 15.88 2.88
C ALA A 97 -0.07 16.16 3.52
N LYS A 98 -0.78 17.20 3.06
CA LYS A 98 -2.13 17.52 3.53
C LYS A 98 -3.16 16.42 3.29
N LEU A 99 -3.01 15.64 2.22
CA LEU A 99 -3.88 14.51 1.92
C LEU A 99 -3.72 13.42 2.99
N PHE A 100 -2.48 13.12 3.36
CA PHE A 100 -2.17 12.15 4.41
C PHE A 100 -2.61 12.63 5.80
N ASP A 101 -2.44 13.93 6.11
CA ASP A 101 -2.95 14.50 7.37
C ASP A 101 -4.49 14.35 7.49
N GLN A 102 -5.21 14.54 6.38
CA GLN A 102 -6.66 14.41 6.32
C GLN A 102 -7.14 12.98 6.45
N LEU A 103 -6.36 12.01 5.96
CA LEU A 103 -6.65 10.58 6.06
C LEU A 103 -6.91 10.18 7.52
N TYR A 104 -6.04 10.60 8.44
CA TYR A 104 -6.16 10.27 9.86
C TYR A 104 -7.22 11.06 10.62
N THR A 105 -7.80 12.11 10.01
CA THR A 105 -8.77 12.99 10.70
C THR A 105 -10.21 12.69 10.32
N ASN A 106 -10.46 12.20 9.10
CA ASN A 106 -11.81 12.14 8.52
C ASN A 106 -12.36 10.72 8.30
N LEU A 107 -11.64 9.69 8.74
CA LEU A 107 -12.07 8.31 8.52
C LEU A 107 -12.84 7.79 9.72
N TYR A 108 -14.15 7.62 9.55
CA TYR A 108 -14.92 6.67 10.35
C TYR A 108 -14.70 5.30 9.74
N VAL A 109 -13.85 4.49 10.36
CA VAL A 109 -13.59 3.10 9.96
C VAL A 109 -14.31 2.15 10.89
N ASN A 110 -14.74 1.01 10.34
CA ASN A 110 -15.06 -0.18 11.12
C ASN A 110 -13.76 -0.83 11.63
N ASP A 111 -13.88 -1.91 12.40
CA ASP A 111 -12.73 -2.61 12.98
C ASP A 111 -11.69 -2.99 11.91
N ASP A 112 -12.13 -3.53 10.76
CA ASP A 112 -11.26 -3.88 9.64
C ASP A 112 -10.48 -2.67 9.07
N GLY A 113 -11.15 -1.53 8.93
CA GLY A 113 -10.51 -0.31 8.46
C GLY A 113 -9.52 0.27 9.48
N GLU A 114 -9.76 0.09 10.78
CA GLU A 114 -8.81 0.45 11.84
C GLU A 114 -7.57 -0.43 11.77
N GLU A 115 -7.72 -1.74 11.58
CA GLU A 115 -6.59 -2.67 11.42
C GLU A 115 -5.74 -2.33 10.19
N LEU A 116 -6.37 -1.98 9.06
CA LEU A 116 -5.65 -1.53 7.87
C LEU A 116 -4.89 -0.21 8.09
N LEU A 117 -5.46 0.71 8.86
CA LEU A 117 -4.78 1.97 9.22
C LEU A 117 -3.61 1.75 10.17
N ASP A 118 -3.72 0.82 11.14
CA ASP A 118 -2.62 0.42 12.01
C ASP A 118 -1.47 -0.19 11.20
N LEU A 119 -1.79 -1.15 10.32
CA LEU A 119 -0.80 -1.73 9.41
C LEU A 119 -0.15 -0.69 8.51
N PHE A 120 -0.92 0.29 8.04
CA PHE A 120 -0.40 1.38 7.23
C PHE A 120 0.59 2.24 8.04
N ALA A 121 0.24 2.63 9.26
CA ALA A 121 1.14 3.38 10.14
C ALA A 121 2.44 2.59 10.42
N ARG A 122 2.32 1.30 10.76
CA ARG A 122 3.47 0.41 10.98
C ARG A 122 4.31 0.20 9.72
N THR A 123 3.70 0.24 8.55
CA THR A 123 4.42 0.21 7.27
C THR A 123 5.30 1.45 7.12
N LEU A 124 4.80 2.63 7.47
CA LEU A 124 5.57 3.88 7.39
C LEU A 124 6.72 3.91 8.41
N ASP A 125 6.49 3.37 9.60
CA ASP A 125 7.48 3.31 10.69
C ASP A 125 8.51 2.18 10.53
N ALA A 126 8.30 1.24 9.60
CA ALA A 126 9.20 0.12 9.37
C ALA A 126 10.54 0.58 8.76
N ASP A 127 11.55 0.72 9.61
CA ASP A 127 12.91 1.13 9.24
C ASP A 127 13.85 -0.03 8.88
N ALA A 128 13.37 -1.28 9.02
CA ALA A 128 14.14 -2.48 8.77
C ALA A 128 13.36 -3.50 7.91
N PRO A 129 14.05 -4.26 7.03
CA PRO A 129 13.42 -5.27 6.17
C PRO A 129 12.58 -6.30 6.90
N ALA A 130 13.07 -6.79 8.05
CA ALA A 130 12.36 -7.79 8.85
C ALA A 130 11.03 -7.26 9.42
N LEU A 131 10.96 -5.97 9.77
CA LEU A 131 9.73 -5.34 10.24
C LEU A 131 8.71 -5.24 9.10
N LEU A 132 9.17 -4.81 7.92
CA LEU A 132 8.31 -4.67 6.75
C LEU A 132 7.82 -6.03 6.23
N GLU A 133 8.64 -7.07 6.32
CA GLU A 133 8.25 -8.47 6.04
C GLU A 133 7.15 -8.96 6.98
N ALA A 134 7.25 -8.65 8.27
CA ALA A 134 6.22 -9.01 9.26
C ALA A 134 4.90 -8.30 8.98
N VAL A 135 4.95 -6.98 8.76
CA VAL A 135 3.78 -6.17 8.40
C VAL A 135 3.15 -6.67 7.11
N GLN A 136 3.95 -7.05 6.11
CA GLN A 136 3.45 -7.62 4.86
C GLN A 136 2.73 -8.95 5.06
N ALA A 137 3.27 -9.84 5.90
CA ALA A 137 2.63 -11.13 6.17
C ALA A 137 1.26 -10.92 6.83
N GLU A 138 1.20 -10.05 7.84
CA GLU A 138 -0.03 -9.68 8.54
C GLU A 138 -1.04 -9.01 7.60
N ALA A 139 -0.59 -8.10 6.74
CA ALA A 139 -1.42 -7.47 5.71
C ALA A 139 -2.05 -8.47 4.74
N VAL A 140 -1.32 -9.55 4.38
CA VAL A 140 -1.87 -10.61 3.54
C VAL A 140 -2.96 -11.39 4.26
N ASP A 141 -2.78 -11.66 5.55
CA ASP A 141 -3.75 -12.41 6.34
C ASP A 141 -5.02 -11.59 6.53
N ILE A 142 -4.91 -10.31 6.94
CA ILE A 142 -6.05 -9.39 7.02
C ILE A 142 -6.75 -9.27 5.66
N ALA A 143 -6.02 -9.01 4.56
CA ALA A 143 -6.62 -8.82 3.25
C ALA A 143 -7.38 -10.04 2.70
N ARG A 144 -7.15 -11.25 3.25
CA ARG A 144 -7.93 -12.46 2.91
C ARG A 144 -9.23 -12.57 3.69
N GLU A 145 -9.26 -11.99 4.89
CA GLU A 145 -10.38 -12.01 5.81
C GLU A 145 -11.34 -10.84 5.59
N LEU A 146 -10.86 -9.76 4.97
CA LEU A 146 -11.68 -8.62 4.58
C LEU A 146 -12.90 -9.04 3.78
N ASP A 147 -14.06 -8.70 4.33
CA ASP A 147 -15.33 -8.85 3.64
C ASP A 147 -15.59 -7.58 2.81
N PHE A 148 -15.77 -7.79 1.51
CA PHE A 148 -16.11 -6.73 0.56
C PHE A 148 -17.52 -6.93 0.01
N GLU A 149 -18.25 -7.93 0.49
CA GLU A 149 -19.66 -8.09 0.20
C GLU A 149 -20.40 -6.93 0.87
N VAL A 150 -20.84 -5.98 0.05
CA VAL A 150 -21.87 -5.01 0.46
C VAL A 150 -23.08 -5.84 0.86
N GLU A 151 -23.54 -5.74 2.10
CA GLU A 151 -24.88 -6.19 2.49
C GLU A 151 -25.89 -5.48 1.59
N ASP A 152 -26.21 -6.08 0.46
CA ASP A 152 -27.32 -5.73 -0.42
C ASP A 152 -28.60 -6.29 0.24
N ASP A 153 -28.85 -5.88 1.48
CA ASP A 153 -29.98 -6.26 2.33
C ASP A 153 -30.87 -5.02 2.55
N GLU A 154 -31.46 -4.51 1.47
CA GLU A 154 -32.68 -3.71 1.53
C GLU A 154 -33.70 -4.21 0.50
N GLU A 155 -34.68 -4.99 1.00
CA GLU A 155 -35.93 -5.40 0.33
C GLU A 155 -36.74 -4.22 -0.26
#